data_AF-A9DPA0-F1
#
_entry.id   AF-A9DPA0-F1
#
_cell.length_a   1.000
_cell.length_b   1.000
_cell.length_c   1.000
_cell.angle_alpha   90.00
_cell.angle_beta   90.00
_cell.angle_gamma   90.00
#
_symmetry.space_group_name_H-M   'P 1'
#
loop_
_entity.id
_entity.type
_entity.pdbx_description
1 polymer ?
#
loop_
_entity_poly.entity_id
_entity_poly.type
_entity_poly.pdbx_seq_one_letter_code
_entity_poly.pdbx_strand_id
1 'polypeptide(L)'
;MVAAMSQLFFDVNSEAVIEKRKEQQSARKDRDSKRVLGMNILSDIQAMNVLPDSLNKKVAKLVSEHQKIEKKSEVLYAELLNLKDAQRVRNFPNYNSFADAIGNPVLILITGILFIIFYILRNSIDWKKLSKAFIYLGLMYLFVASVYLIWAFSNSLEIHKVYYIVGLIFASIFATFGLNKLTRYLFNVDFLEKEKYKKIIRLLFRQLLFTIPKKGYVKEDKMIEFTDSNNEVINKVAKEID
;
A
#
# COMPACT_ATOMS: atom_id res chain seq x y z
N MET A 1 -1.48 -3.57 2.82
CA MET A 1 -0.43 -3.17 1.86
C MET A 1 0.58 -4.29 1.62
N VAL A 2 1.24 -4.83 2.66
CA VAL A 2 2.15 -6.00 2.53
C VAL A 2 1.44 -7.25 1.98
N ALA A 3 0.21 -7.54 2.42
CA ALA A 3 -0.59 -8.66 1.92
C ALA A 3 -1.08 -8.51 0.46
N ALA A 4 -1.23 -7.28 -0.04
CA ALA A 4 -1.59 -7.02 -1.43
C ALA A 4 -0.35 -7.06 -2.34
N MET A 5 0.81 -6.61 -1.83
CA MET A 5 2.08 -6.74 -2.53
C MET A 5 2.62 -8.18 -2.49
N SER A 6 2.30 -8.99 -1.48
CA SER A 6 2.68 -10.41 -1.47
C SER A 6 1.96 -11.21 -2.56
N GLN A 7 0.74 -10.82 -2.95
CA GLN A 7 0.02 -11.45 -4.07
C GLN A 7 0.65 -11.17 -5.44
N LEU A 8 1.56 -10.18 -5.54
CA LEU A 8 2.35 -9.91 -6.75
C LEU A 8 3.60 -10.80 -6.86
N PHE A 9 4.08 -11.37 -5.75
CA PHE A 9 5.30 -12.18 -5.68
C PHE A 9 5.04 -13.65 -5.32
N PHE A 10 3.85 -13.98 -4.82
CA PHE A 10 3.44 -15.32 -4.44
C PHE A 10 2.08 -15.62 -5.06
N ASP A 11 2.00 -16.74 -5.77
CA ASP A 11 0.76 -17.21 -6.36
C ASP A 11 -0.29 -17.41 -5.25
N VAL A 12 -1.50 -16.88 -5.45
CA VAL A 12 -2.55 -16.84 -4.41
C VAL A 12 -2.97 -18.24 -3.96
N ASN A 13 -2.66 -19.25 -4.78
CA ASN A 13 -3.00 -20.65 -4.54
C ASN A 13 -1.72 -21.48 -4.42
N SER A 14 -1.73 -22.50 -3.56
CA SER A 14 -0.61 -23.45 -3.46
C SER A 14 -0.39 -24.21 -4.77
N GLU A 15 0.84 -24.67 -4.99
CA GLU A 15 1.23 -25.40 -6.20
C GLU A 15 0.33 -26.62 -6.47
N ALA A 16 -0.05 -27.35 -5.41
CA ALA A 16 -1.00 -28.46 -5.48
C ALA A 16 -2.41 -28.03 -5.96
N VAL A 17 -2.89 -26.85 -5.56
CA VAL A 17 -4.19 -26.32 -6.01
C VAL A 17 -4.11 -25.90 -7.49
N ILE A 18 -2.99 -25.32 -7.90
CA ILE A 18 -2.75 -24.95 -9.30
C ILE A 18 -2.70 -26.20 -10.18
N GLU A 19 -1.98 -27.24 -9.77
CA GLU A 19 -1.89 -28.52 -10.46
C GLU A 19 -3.27 -29.20 -10.58
N LYS A 20 -4.03 -29.31 -9.48
CA LYS A 20 -5.37 -29.89 -9.52
C LYS A 20 -6.36 -29.09 -10.36
N ARG A 21 -6.22 -27.75 -10.40
CA ARG A 21 -7.01 -26.90 -11.30
C ARG A 21 -6.63 -27.16 -12.77
N LYS A 22 -5.34 -27.34 -13.09
CA LYS A 22 -4.88 -27.70 -14.44
C LYS A 22 -5.40 -29.07 -14.86
N GLU A 23 -5.29 -30.08 -13.99
CA GLU A 23 -5.84 -31.43 -14.22
C GLU A 23 -7.35 -31.37 -14.48
N GLN A 24 -8.10 -30.66 -13.63
CA GLN A 24 -9.55 -30.50 -13.81
C GLN A 24 -9.90 -29.81 -15.13
N GLN A 25 -9.15 -28.77 -15.52
CA GLN A 25 -9.35 -28.09 -16.80
C GLN A 25 -9.05 -29.02 -17.98
N SER A 26 -7.98 -29.82 -17.91
CA SER A 26 -7.66 -30.83 -18.92
C SER A 26 -8.76 -31.88 -19.02
N ALA A 27 -9.21 -32.43 -17.90
CA ALA A 27 -10.28 -33.43 -17.86
C ALA A 27 -11.61 -32.88 -18.43
N ARG A 28 -11.93 -31.60 -18.20
CA ARG A 28 -13.08 -30.94 -18.81
C ARG A 28 -12.93 -30.80 -20.32
N LYS A 29 -11.77 -30.35 -20.80
CA LYS A 29 -11.49 -30.25 -22.24
C LYS A 29 -11.58 -31.61 -22.93
N ASP A 30 -10.99 -32.64 -22.32
CA ASP A 30 -11.04 -34.02 -22.85
C ASP A 30 -12.46 -34.57 -22.88
N ARG A 31 -13.23 -34.35 -21.81
CA ARG A 31 -14.65 -34.75 -21.76
C ARG A 31 -15.44 -34.07 -22.88
N ASP A 32 -15.26 -32.76 -23.05
CA ASP A 32 -16.01 -31.99 -24.03
C ASP A 32 -15.60 -32.38 -25.47
N SER A 33 -14.31 -32.63 -25.71
CA SER A 33 -13.79 -33.16 -26.99
C SER A 33 -14.36 -34.55 -27.31
N LYS A 34 -14.33 -35.48 -26.34
CA LYS A 34 -14.91 -36.82 -26.50
C LYS A 34 -16.43 -36.76 -26.71
N ARG A 35 -17.12 -35.80 -26.09
CA ARG A 35 -18.55 -35.56 -26.32
C ARG A 35 -18.81 -35.15 -27.76
N VAL A 36 -18.05 -34.18 -28.29
CA VAL A 36 -18.16 -33.74 -29.68
C VAL A 36 -17.87 -34.89 -30.65
N LEU A 37 -16.80 -35.64 -30.41
CA LEU A 37 -16.45 -36.80 -31.23
C LEU A 37 -17.56 -37.87 -31.21
N GLY A 38 -18.13 -38.16 -30.03
CA GLY A 38 -19.26 -39.08 -29.90
C GLY A 38 -20.50 -38.62 -30.68
N MET A 39 -20.78 -37.31 -30.70
CA MET A 39 -21.90 -36.77 -31.47
C MET A 39 -21.64 -36.80 -32.99
N ASN A 40 -20.40 -36.59 -33.42
CA ASN A 40 -20.02 -36.74 -34.83
C ASN A 40 -20.18 -38.19 -35.29
N ILE A 41 -19.71 -39.16 -34.49
CA ILE A 41 -19.92 -40.59 -34.78
C ILE A 41 -21.40 -40.93 -34.88
N LEU A 42 -22.23 -40.41 -33.96
CA LEU A 42 -23.69 -40.63 -34.03
C LEU A 42 -24.32 -40.01 -35.28
N SER A 43 -23.85 -38.83 -35.70
CA SER A 43 -24.26 -38.17 -36.94
C SER A 43 -23.84 -38.99 -38.18
N ASP A 44 -22.64 -39.55 -38.18
CA ASP A 44 -22.13 -40.38 -39.27
C ASP A 44 -22.90 -41.70 -39.37
N ILE A 45 -23.17 -42.36 -38.23
CA ILE A 45 -23.99 -43.58 -38.18
C ILE A 45 -25.41 -43.31 -38.68
N GLN A 46 -25.99 -42.16 -38.34
CA GLN A 46 -27.29 -41.73 -38.86
C GLN A 46 -27.24 -41.54 -40.38
N ALA A 47 -26.19 -40.89 -40.91
CA ALA A 47 -26.04 -40.65 -42.33
C ALA A 47 -25.86 -41.95 -43.15
N MET A 48 -25.22 -42.96 -42.56
CA MET A 48 -25.05 -44.28 -43.18
C MET A 48 -26.35 -45.10 -43.20
N ASN A 49 -27.39 -44.70 -42.47
CA ASN A 49 -28.71 -45.34 -42.41
C ASN A 49 -28.68 -46.86 -42.11
N VAL A 50 -27.68 -47.31 -41.32
CA VAL A 50 -27.42 -48.74 -41.05
C VAL A 50 -28.21 -49.29 -39.87
N LEU A 51 -28.78 -48.40 -39.04
CA LEU A 51 -29.52 -48.80 -37.85
C LEU A 51 -30.99 -49.12 -38.18
N PRO A 52 -31.67 -49.94 -37.36
CA PRO A 52 -33.11 -50.10 -37.41
C PRO A 52 -33.85 -48.76 -37.25
N ASP A 53 -35.00 -48.59 -37.89
CA ASP A 53 -35.79 -47.34 -37.90
C ASP A 53 -36.05 -46.74 -36.50
N SER A 54 -36.30 -47.60 -35.50
CA SER A 54 -36.51 -47.16 -34.12
C SER A 54 -35.26 -46.54 -33.49
N LEU A 55 -34.08 -47.03 -33.84
CA LEU A 55 -32.78 -46.52 -33.37
C LEU A 55 -32.37 -45.29 -34.17
N ASN A 56 -32.56 -45.29 -35.49
CA ASN A 56 -32.34 -44.11 -36.33
C ASN A 56 -33.16 -42.90 -35.86
N LYS A 57 -34.44 -43.09 -35.52
CA LYS A 57 -35.27 -42.02 -34.93
C LYS A 57 -34.74 -41.51 -33.59
N LYS A 58 -34.21 -42.39 -32.73
CA LYS A 58 -33.60 -41.99 -31.44
C LYS A 58 -32.30 -41.23 -31.66
N VAL A 59 -31.43 -41.69 -32.56
CA VAL A 59 -30.17 -41.01 -32.90
C VAL A 59 -30.44 -39.64 -33.52
N ALA A 60 -31.34 -39.56 -34.50
CA ALA A 60 -31.74 -38.29 -35.12
C ALA A 60 -32.27 -37.29 -34.09
N LYS A 61 -33.08 -37.76 -33.13
CA LYS A 61 -33.56 -36.93 -32.01
C LYS A 61 -32.39 -36.42 -31.16
N LEU A 62 -31.49 -37.29 -30.72
CA LEU A 62 -30.34 -36.93 -29.87
C LEU A 62 -29.37 -35.95 -30.57
N VAL A 63 -29.06 -36.18 -31.84
CA VAL A 63 -28.22 -35.28 -32.64
C VAL A 63 -28.89 -33.91 -32.79
N SER A 64 -30.19 -33.87 -33.11
CA SER A 64 -30.93 -32.62 -33.24
C SER A 64 -31.05 -31.84 -31.92
N GLU A 65 -31.25 -32.53 -30.79
CA GLU A 65 -31.31 -31.92 -29.47
C GLU A 65 -29.95 -31.34 -29.07
N HIS A 66 -28.86 -32.06 -29.37
CA HIS A 66 -27.51 -31.57 -29.13
C HIS A 66 -27.17 -30.34 -29.92
N GLN A 67 -27.45 -30.34 -31.23
CA GLN A 67 -27.23 -29.17 -32.09
C GLN A 67 -28.03 -27.95 -31.61
N LYS A 68 -29.27 -28.16 -31.13
CA LYS A 68 -30.08 -27.08 -30.52
C LYS A 68 -29.44 -26.54 -29.24
N ILE A 69 -28.95 -27.42 -28.37
CA ILE A 69 -28.29 -27.04 -27.10
C ILE A 69 -26.97 -26.31 -27.38
N GLU A 70 -26.20 -26.77 -28.35
CA GLU A 70 -24.92 -26.17 -28.75
C GLU A 70 -25.13 -24.76 -29.30
N LYS A 71 -26.05 -24.58 -30.27
CA LYS A 71 -26.43 -23.25 -30.77
C LYS A 71 -26.90 -22.31 -29.66
N LYS A 72 -27.72 -22.82 -28.72
CA LYS A 72 -28.15 -22.02 -27.57
C LYS A 72 -26.97 -21.63 -26.68
N SER A 73 -26.01 -22.53 -26.47
CA SER A 73 -24.80 -22.27 -25.69
C SER A 73 -23.92 -21.21 -26.36
N GLU A 74 -23.77 -21.26 -27.68
CA GLU A 74 -23.02 -20.26 -28.45
C GLU A 74 -23.64 -18.87 -28.34
N VAL A 75 -24.97 -18.77 -28.47
CA VAL A 75 -25.72 -17.51 -28.28
C VAL A 75 -25.51 -16.96 -26.88
N LEU A 76 -25.70 -17.80 -25.84
CA LEU A 76 -25.51 -17.38 -24.44
C LEU A 76 -24.05 -16.97 -24.16
N TYR A 77 -23.09 -17.63 -24.78
CA TYR A 77 -21.67 -17.27 -24.65
C TYR A 77 -21.38 -15.92 -25.32
N ALA A 78 -21.93 -15.67 -26.51
CA ALA A 78 -21.82 -14.37 -27.18
C ALA A 78 -22.47 -13.25 -26.36
N GLU A 79 -23.65 -13.50 -25.79
CA GLU A 79 -24.31 -12.56 -24.86
C GLU A 79 -23.45 -12.29 -23.61
N LEU A 80 -22.83 -13.33 -23.03
CA LEU A 80 -21.91 -13.18 -21.90
C LEU A 80 -20.69 -12.32 -22.27
N LEU A 81 -20.11 -12.52 -23.45
CA LEU A 81 -18.98 -11.70 -23.92
C LEU A 81 -19.41 -10.23 -24.10
N ASN A 82 -20.55 -9.99 -24.73
CA ASN A 82 -21.10 -8.65 -24.90
C ASN A 82 -21.36 -7.96 -23.55
N LEU A 83 -21.91 -8.70 -22.57
CA LEU A 83 -22.12 -8.18 -21.21
C LEU A 83 -20.81 -7.84 -20.51
N LYS A 84 -19.78 -8.69 -20.65
CA LYS A 84 -18.44 -8.43 -20.08
C LYS A 84 -17.82 -7.19 -20.71
N ASP A 85 -17.93 -7.04 -22.03
CA ASP A 85 -17.38 -5.88 -22.73
C ASP A 85 -18.17 -4.60 -22.41
N ALA A 86 -19.49 -4.68 -22.24
CA ALA A 86 -20.31 -3.55 -21.81
C ALA A 86 -20.01 -3.07 -20.37
N GLN A 87 -19.58 -3.99 -19.49
CA GLN A 87 -19.21 -3.66 -18.11
C GLN A 87 -17.75 -3.23 -17.94
N ARG A 88 -16.90 -3.48 -18.94
CA ARG A 88 -15.50 -3.11 -18.90
C ARG A 88 -15.33 -1.60 -18.80
N VAL A 89 -14.45 -1.19 -17.90
CA VAL A 89 -14.05 0.21 -17.73
C VAL A 89 -12.57 0.30 -18.03
N ARG A 90 -12.23 0.84 -19.20
CA ARG A 90 -10.86 0.84 -19.75
C ARG A 90 -10.30 -0.60 -19.76
N ASN A 91 -9.28 -0.84 -18.96
CA ASN A 91 -8.59 -2.13 -18.83
C ASN A 91 -9.14 -3.01 -17.69
N PHE A 92 -10.13 -2.54 -16.95
CA PHE A 92 -10.68 -3.26 -15.81
C PHE A 92 -11.94 -4.04 -16.21
N PRO A 93 -12.12 -5.26 -15.69
CA PRO A 93 -13.22 -6.14 -16.07
C PRO A 93 -14.60 -5.60 -15.68
N ASN A 94 -14.67 -4.75 -14.65
CA ASN A 94 -15.88 -4.06 -14.23
C ASN A 94 -15.53 -2.78 -13.46
N TYR A 95 -16.55 -1.94 -13.22
CA TYR A 95 -16.41 -0.69 -12.47
C TYR A 95 -15.89 -0.90 -11.04
N ASN A 96 -16.30 -1.96 -10.35
CA ASN A 96 -15.86 -2.21 -8.97
C ASN A 96 -14.35 -2.44 -8.93
N SER A 97 -13.80 -3.26 -9.85
CA SER A 97 -12.36 -3.47 -9.97
C SER A 97 -11.60 -2.18 -10.31
N PHE A 98 -12.19 -1.30 -11.12
CA PHE A 98 -11.61 0.02 -11.40
C PHE A 98 -11.62 0.92 -10.16
N ALA A 99 -12.73 0.97 -9.43
CA ALA A 99 -12.89 1.76 -8.22
C ALA A 99 -11.94 1.29 -7.10
N ASP A 100 -11.80 -0.02 -6.91
CA ASP A 100 -10.87 -0.61 -5.94
C ASP A 100 -9.41 -0.26 -6.27
N ALA A 101 -9.06 -0.31 -7.57
CA ALA A 101 -7.73 0.03 -8.04
C ALA A 101 -7.38 1.52 -7.88
N ILE A 102 -8.36 2.43 -8.00
CA ILE A 102 -8.18 3.88 -7.88
C ILE A 102 -8.35 4.40 -6.45
N GLY A 103 -9.18 3.75 -5.63
CA GLY A 103 -9.50 4.21 -4.29
C GLY A 103 -8.27 4.38 -3.40
N ASN A 104 -7.37 3.39 -3.41
CA ASN A 104 -6.11 3.45 -2.67
C ASN A 104 -5.20 4.62 -3.13
N PRO A 105 -4.89 4.77 -4.43
CA PRO A 105 -4.14 5.92 -4.95
C PRO A 105 -4.77 7.27 -4.59
N VAL A 106 -6.09 7.41 -4.66
CA VAL A 106 -6.79 8.66 -4.30
C VAL A 106 -6.62 8.98 -2.82
N LEU A 107 -6.73 7.98 -1.93
CA LEU A 107 -6.52 8.18 -0.50
C LEU A 107 -5.07 8.59 -0.20
N ILE A 108 -4.10 7.97 -0.87
CA ILE A 108 -2.67 8.34 -0.79
C ILE A 108 -2.45 9.78 -1.29
N LEU A 109 -3.11 10.18 -2.37
CA LEU A 109 -3.07 11.55 -2.91
C LEU A 109 -3.57 12.55 -1.86
N ILE A 110 -4.74 12.30 -1.27
CA ILE A 110 -5.34 13.16 -0.24
C ILE A 110 -4.42 13.28 0.97
N THR A 111 -3.85 12.18 1.45
CA THR A 111 -2.88 12.22 2.57
C THR A 111 -1.61 12.99 2.21
N GLY A 112 -1.11 12.84 0.98
CA GLY A 112 0.01 13.65 0.48
C GLY A 112 -0.29 15.15 0.48
N ILE A 113 -1.48 15.54 0.02
CA ILE A 113 -1.95 16.94 0.04
C ILE A 113 -2.04 17.45 1.49
N LEU A 114 -2.60 16.66 2.40
CA LEU A 114 -2.71 17.03 3.82
C LEU A 114 -1.34 17.30 4.45
N PHE A 115 -0.32 16.48 4.15
CA PHE A 115 1.04 16.73 4.64
C PHE A 115 1.63 18.04 4.12
N ILE A 116 1.36 18.40 2.87
CA ILE A 116 1.80 19.69 2.30
C ILE A 116 1.08 20.85 2.97
N ILE A 117 -0.23 20.73 3.22
CA ILE A 117 -1.01 21.74 3.94
C ILE A 117 -0.44 21.93 5.35
N PHE A 118 -0.15 20.85 6.09
CA PHE A 118 0.48 20.95 7.40
C PHE A 118 1.86 21.62 7.37
N TYR A 119 2.62 21.42 6.29
CA TYR A 119 3.88 22.12 6.10
C TYR A 119 3.69 23.63 5.83
N ILE A 120 2.67 24.02 5.05
CA ILE A 120 2.36 25.43 4.77
C ILE A 120 1.91 26.15 6.05
N LEU A 121 1.04 25.51 6.83
CA LEU A 121 0.51 26.03 8.09
C LEU A 121 1.50 25.93 9.27
N ARG A 122 2.76 25.54 9.02
CA ARG A 122 3.77 25.33 10.07
C ARG A 122 4.05 26.54 10.96
N ASN A 123 3.75 27.75 10.51
CA ASN A 123 4.05 28.95 11.28
C ASN A 123 3.19 29.04 12.55
N SER A 124 2.04 28.36 12.55
CA SER A 124 1.13 28.24 13.69
C SER A 124 1.35 26.98 14.54
N ILE A 125 2.41 26.21 14.27
CA ILE A 125 2.68 24.91 14.90
C ILE A 125 4.06 24.98 15.56
N ASP A 126 4.16 24.62 16.85
CA ASP A 126 5.43 24.61 17.62
C ASP A 126 6.51 23.69 17.02
N TRP A 127 6.11 22.77 16.15
CA TRP A 127 6.92 21.69 15.60
C TRP A 127 7.55 22.07 14.24
N LYS A 128 8.10 23.29 14.11
CA LYS A 128 8.65 23.83 12.84
C LYS A 128 9.76 22.97 12.22
N LYS A 129 10.54 22.24 13.02
CA LYS A 129 11.56 21.28 12.53
C LYS A 129 10.90 20.00 11.97
N LEU A 130 9.85 19.48 12.62
CA LEU A 130 9.07 18.32 12.16
C LEU A 130 8.31 18.62 10.86
N SER A 131 7.76 19.82 10.73
CA SER A 131 6.96 20.18 9.56
C SER A 131 7.76 20.09 8.25
N LYS A 132 9.09 20.33 8.30
CA LYS A 132 9.99 20.11 7.15
C LYS A 132 10.05 18.64 6.70
N ALA A 133 9.74 17.67 7.55
CA ALA A 133 9.63 16.27 7.14
C ALA A 133 8.32 16.02 6.37
N PHE A 134 7.24 16.73 6.70
CA PHE A 134 5.94 16.59 6.03
C PHE A 134 5.99 16.98 4.55
N ILE A 135 6.81 17.95 4.13
CA ILE A 135 6.94 18.24 2.70
C ILE A 135 7.56 17.07 1.92
N TYR A 136 8.57 16.40 2.47
CA TYR A 136 9.19 15.24 1.80
C TYR A 136 8.25 14.03 1.78
N LEU A 137 7.56 13.77 2.89
CA LEU A 137 6.55 12.71 2.96
C LEU A 137 5.38 13.01 2.02
N GLY A 138 4.90 14.25 1.98
CA GLY A 138 3.83 14.69 1.09
C GLY A 138 4.21 14.53 -0.38
N LEU A 139 5.40 14.97 -0.78
CA LEU A 139 5.91 14.80 -2.14
C LEU A 139 6.05 13.31 -2.52
N MET A 140 6.52 12.47 -1.60
CA MET A 140 6.60 11.02 -1.83
C MET A 140 5.20 10.42 -2.07
N TYR A 141 4.22 10.76 -1.22
CA TYR A 141 2.85 10.28 -1.35
C TYR A 141 2.20 10.75 -2.66
N LEU A 142 2.37 12.03 -3.01
CA LEU A 142 1.90 12.56 -4.29
C LEU A 142 2.52 11.84 -5.48
N PHE A 143 3.82 11.58 -5.45
CA PHE A 143 4.52 10.87 -6.52
C PHE A 143 3.99 9.45 -6.67
N VAL A 144 3.91 8.68 -5.58
CA VAL A 144 3.39 7.31 -5.59
C VAL A 144 1.94 7.29 -6.10
N ALA A 145 1.08 8.17 -5.58
CA ALA A 145 -0.31 8.27 -6.03
C ALA A 145 -0.41 8.60 -7.52
N SER A 146 0.42 9.53 -8.01
CA SER A 146 0.43 9.93 -9.43
C SER A 146 0.82 8.76 -10.34
N VAL A 147 1.83 7.96 -9.97
CA VAL A 147 2.22 6.77 -10.74
C VAL A 147 1.07 5.77 -10.85
N TYR A 148 0.40 5.48 -9.75
CA TYR A 148 -0.73 4.53 -9.76
C TYR A 148 -1.97 5.08 -10.49
N LEU A 149 -2.25 6.39 -10.37
CA LEU A 149 -3.35 7.01 -11.12
C LEU A 149 -3.06 7.00 -12.62
N ILE A 150 -1.84 7.37 -13.03
CA ILE A 150 -1.41 7.30 -14.44
C ILE A 150 -1.55 5.87 -14.96
N TRP A 151 -1.16 4.87 -14.16
CA TRP A 151 -1.36 3.47 -14.55
C TRP A 151 -2.84 3.09 -14.67
N ALA A 152 -3.68 3.43 -13.69
CA ALA A 152 -5.11 3.13 -13.72
C ALA A 152 -5.83 3.81 -14.89
N PHE A 153 -5.32 4.97 -15.33
CA PHE A 153 -5.82 5.70 -16.49
C PHE A 153 -5.06 5.38 -17.79
N SER A 154 -4.01 4.58 -17.76
CA SER A 154 -3.30 4.15 -18.97
C SER A 154 -4.13 3.14 -19.75
N ASN A 155 -4.08 3.23 -21.07
CA ASN A 155 -4.62 2.19 -21.95
C ASN A 155 -3.75 0.92 -21.97
N SER A 156 -2.61 0.90 -21.28
CA SER A 156 -1.81 -0.31 -21.05
C SER A 156 -2.05 -0.88 -19.64
N LEU A 157 -2.33 -2.19 -19.55
CA LEU A 157 -2.33 -2.94 -18.29
C LEU A 157 -0.94 -2.99 -17.65
N GLU A 158 0.09 -2.88 -18.47
CA GLU A 158 1.49 -2.95 -18.03
C GLU A 158 2.08 -1.54 -17.99
N ILE A 159 2.58 -1.15 -16.82
CA ILE A 159 3.55 -0.06 -16.73
C ILE A 159 4.82 -0.59 -17.39
N HIS A 160 5.37 0.14 -18.35
CA HIS A 160 6.65 -0.22 -18.93
C HIS A 160 7.69 -0.38 -17.80
N LYS A 161 8.37 -1.52 -17.73
CA LYS A 161 9.26 -1.90 -16.61
C LYS A 161 10.24 -0.78 -16.22
N VAL A 162 10.72 -0.03 -17.21
CA VAL A 162 11.62 1.12 -17.00
C VAL A 162 10.97 2.21 -16.14
N TYR A 163 9.74 2.63 -16.43
CA TYR A 163 9.05 3.66 -15.63
C TYR A 163 8.75 3.19 -14.21
N TYR A 164 8.45 1.90 -14.06
CA TYR A 164 8.24 1.30 -12.74
C TYR A 164 9.53 1.32 -11.90
N ILE A 165 10.66 0.88 -12.47
CA ILE A 165 11.98 0.88 -11.80
C ILE A 165 12.40 2.31 -11.46
N VAL A 166 12.28 3.25 -12.40
CA VAL A 166 12.60 4.66 -12.16
C VAL A 166 11.71 5.24 -11.05
N GLY A 167 10.42 4.91 -11.04
CA GLY A 167 9.50 5.33 -9.98
C GLY A 167 9.89 4.79 -8.60
N LEU A 168 10.29 3.52 -8.51
CA LEU A 168 10.80 2.94 -7.26
C LEU A 168 12.07 3.63 -6.77
N ILE A 169 13.00 3.98 -7.67
CA ILE A 169 14.22 4.71 -7.32
C ILE A 169 13.87 6.08 -6.74
N PHE A 170 13.02 6.87 -7.42
CA PHE A 170 12.60 8.18 -6.94
C PHE A 170 11.87 8.10 -5.60
N ALA A 171 10.91 7.19 -5.45
CA ALA A 171 10.19 6.99 -4.20
C ALA A 171 11.13 6.62 -3.05
N SER A 172 12.11 5.74 -3.30
CA SER A 172 13.11 5.33 -2.31
C SER A 172 14.03 6.49 -1.89
N ILE A 173 14.43 7.35 -2.83
CA ILE A 173 15.23 8.55 -2.54
C ILE A 173 14.44 9.49 -1.62
N PHE A 174 13.20 9.84 -1.98
CA PHE A 174 12.38 10.73 -1.15
C PHE A 174 12.05 10.13 0.21
N ALA A 175 11.75 8.83 0.27
CA ALA A 175 11.54 8.11 1.52
C ALA A 175 12.78 8.20 2.42
N THR A 176 13.97 7.96 1.87
CA THR A 176 15.23 7.99 2.62
C THR A 176 15.52 9.39 3.15
N PHE A 177 15.36 10.44 2.34
CA PHE A 177 15.54 11.82 2.80
C PHE A 177 14.51 12.22 3.86
N GLY A 178 13.24 11.89 3.65
CA GLY A 178 12.17 12.16 4.61
C GLY A 178 12.39 11.44 5.93
N LEU A 179 12.72 10.14 5.89
CA LEU A 179 12.97 9.32 7.06
C LEU A 179 14.21 9.79 7.82
N ASN A 180 15.31 10.11 7.14
CA ASN A 180 16.52 10.62 7.77
C ASN A 180 16.29 11.98 8.44
N LYS A 181 15.46 12.86 7.85
CA LYS A 181 15.06 14.11 8.51
C LYS A 181 14.15 13.85 9.72
N LEU A 182 13.21 12.91 9.61
CA LEU A 182 12.31 12.53 10.69
C LEU A 182 13.08 11.91 11.86
N THR A 183 13.99 10.97 11.60
CA THR A 183 14.79 10.30 12.63
C THR A 183 15.76 11.26 13.29
N ARG A 184 16.43 12.13 12.52
CA ARG A 184 17.24 13.21 13.10
C ARG A 184 16.42 14.12 14.00
N TYR A 185 15.16 14.38 13.67
CA TYR A 185 14.31 15.19 14.55
C TYR A 185 13.86 14.43 15.81
N LEU A 186 13.40 13.18 15.66
CA LEU A 186 12.91 12.37 16.77
C LEU A 186 14.02 11.92 17.73
N PHE A 187 15.25 11.78 17.25
CA PHE A 187 16.35 11.17 18.00
C PHE A 187 17.61 12.05 18.17
N ASN A 188 17.75 13.20 17.50
CA ASN A 188 18.70 14.21 17.97
C ASN A 188 18.06 15.01 19.11
N VAL A 189 18.27 14.54 20.33
CA VAL A 189 18.47 15.46 21.46
C VAL A 189 19.71 16.27 21.07
N ASP A 190 19.53 17.55 20.73
CA ASP A 190 20.59 18.41 20.22
C ASP A 190 21.81 18.29 21.17
N PHE A 191 22.99 17.97 20.64
CA PHE A 191 24.23 17.87 21.45
C PHE A 191 24.48 19.16 22.24
N LEU A 192 24.00 20.29 21.69
CA LEU A 192 23.92 21.60 22.32
C LEU A 192 23.00 21.63 23.56
N GLU A 193 21.83 21.00 23.52
CA GLU A 193 20.99 20.84 24.71
C GLU A 193 21.68 19.98 25.75
N LYS A 194 22.36 18.90 25.33
CA LYS A 194 23.11 18.03 26.25
C LYS A 194 24.25 18.77 26.96
N GLU A 195 24.99 19.64 26.27
CA GLU A 195 26.00 20.51 26.89
C GLU A 195 25.38 21.61 27.76
N LYS A 196 24.29 22.25 27.31
CA LYS A 196 23.53 23.27 28.07
C LYS A 196 23.03 22.67 29.39
N TYR A 197 22.38 21.50 29.35
CA TYR A 197 21.95 20.74 30.53
C TYR A 197 23.11 20.28 31.39
N LYS A 198 24.22 19.81 30.81
CA LYS A 198 25.42 19.41 31.59
C LYS A 198 26.02 20.61 32.32
N LYS A 199 26.02 21.80 31.72
CA LYS A 199 26.48 23.05 32.33
C LYS A 199 25.54 23.51 33.45
N ILE A 200 24.22 23.45 33.25
CA ILE A 200 23.20 23.73 34.27
C ILE A 200 23.35 22.76 35.45
N ILE A 201 23.44 21.44 35.19
CA ILE A 201 23.63 20.42 36.23
C ILE A 201 24.93 20.69 37.01
N ARG A 202 26.02 21.07 36.32
CA ARG A 202 27.30 21.38 36.98
C ARG A 202 27.22 22.63 37.87
N LEU A 203 26.50 23.66 37.44
CA LEU A 203 26.23 24.87 38.23
C LEU A 203 25.42 24.53 39.49
N LEU A 204 24.34 23.77 39.34
CA LEU A 204 23.48 23.34 40.44
C LEU A 204 24.20 22.40 41.43
N PHE A 205 24.98 21.44 40.93
CA PHE A 205 25.81 20.56 41.77
C PHE A 205 26.91 21.30 42.51
N ARG A 206 27.56 22.27 41.85
CA ARG A 206 28.56 23.12 42.51
C ARG A 206 27.92 23.93 43.63
N GLN A 207 26.71 24.46 43.42
CA GLN A 207 25.97 25.12 44.49
C GLN A 207 25.71 24.16 45.65
N LEU A 208 25.09 23.00 45.41
CA LEU A 208 24.85 21.97 46.43
C LEU A 208 26.11 21.59 47.24
N LEU A 209 27.26 21.43 46.58
CA LEU A 209 28.52 21.08 47.24
C LEU A 209 29.10 22.22 48.09
N PHE A 210 28.91 23.48 47.68
CA PHE A 210 29.41 24.64 48.43
C PHE A 210 28.43 25.17 49.50
N THR A 211 27.13 24.89 49.36
CA THR A 211 26.06 25.46 50.20
C THR A 211 25.52 24.54 51.28
N ILE A 212 25.96 23.28 51.40
CA ILE A 212 25.58 22.44 52.54
C ILE A 212 26.59 22.67 53.69
N PRO A 213 26.28 23.50 54.70
CA PRO A 213 27.09 23.56 55.91
C PRO A 213 27.09 22.18 56.57
N LYS A 214 28.24 21.74 57.10
CA LYS A 214 28.44 20.42 57.75
C LYS A 214 27.41 20.03 58.83
N LYS A 215 26.55 20.96 59.28
CA LYS A 215 25.51 20.77 60.29
C LYS A 215 24.08 21.08 59.81
N GLY A 216 23.86 21.44 58.54
CA GLY A 216 22.52 21.69 57.99
C GLY A 216 21.86 23.02 58.39
N TYR A 217 22.57 23.91 59.11
CA TYR A 217 22.05 25.22 59.52
C TYR A 217 22.96 26.35 59.03
N VAL A 218 22.35 27.36 58.40
CA VAL A 218 22.98 28.65 58.07
C VAL A 218 22.76 29.57 59.27
N LYS A 219 23.83 30.20 59.79
CA LYS A 219 23.70 31.15 60.89
C LYS A 219 22.98 32.42 60.38
N GLU A 220 22.18 33.04 61.25
CA GLU A 220 21.30 34.17 60.92
C GLU A 220 22.08 35.38 60.34
N ASP A 221 23.30 35.62 60.83
CA ASP A 221 24.24 36.63 60.36
C ASP A 221 24.77 36.38 58.93
N LYS A 222 24.66 35.15 58.43
CA LYS A 222 25.09 34.75 57.08
C LYS A 222 23.94 34.46 56.13
N MET A 223 22.70 34.67 56.57
CA MET A 223 21.51 34.33 55.79
C MET A 223 21.35 35.23 54.56
N ILE A 224 21.76 36.50 54.68
CA ILE A 224 21.75 37.46 53.58
C ILE A 224 22.75 37.05 52.50
N GLU A 225 24.02 36.78 52.86
CA GLU A 225 25.04 36.29 51.92
C GLU A 225 24.64 34.97 51.24
N PHE A 226 24.00 34.07 51.99
CA PHE A 226 23.50 32.81 51.46
C PHE A 226 22.38 33.01 50.43
N THR A 227 21.46 33.94 50.71
CA THR A 227 20.34 34.28 49.82
C THR A 227 20.84 34.95 48.54
N ASP A 228 21.79 35.88 48.65
CA ASP A 228 22.39 36.57 47.51
C ASP A 228 23.17 35.61 46.61
N SER A 229 23.94 34.69 47.19
CA SER A 229 24.66 33.65 46.43
C SER A 229 23.71 32.72 45.69
N ASN A 230 22.61 32.30 46.31
CA ASN A 230 21.59 31.48 45.65
C ASN A 230 20.89 32.24 44.53
N ASN A 231 20.53 33.50 44.75
CA ASN A 231 19.90 34.35 43.73
C ASN A 231 20.83 34.56 42.52
N GLU A 232 22.14 34.72 42.75
CA GLU A 232 23.11 34.83 41.67
C GLU A 232 23.17 33.55 40.81
N VAL A 233 23.12 32.38 41.45
CA VAL A 233 23.11 31.09 40.74
C VAL A 233 21.80 30.84 40.02
N ILE A 234 20.66 31.17 40.63
CA ILE A 234 19.34 31.10 39.99
C ILE A 234 19.32 31.98 38.74
N ASN A 235 19.82 33.21 38.83
CA ASN A 235 19.91 34.12 37.68
C ASN A 235 20.88 33.63 36.60
N LYS A 236 21.98 32.99 36.97
CA LYS A 236 22.91 32.34 36.01
C LYS A 236 22.27 31.14 35.33
N VAL A 237 21.48 30.35 36.05
CA VAL A 237 20.73 29.21 35.49
C VAL A 237 19.61 29.72 34.57
N ALA A 238 18.86 30.75 34.96
CA ALA A 238 17.82 31.35 34.13
C ALA A 238 18.36 31.88 32.79
N LYS A 239 19.48 32.61 32.82
CA LYS A 239 20.19 33.07 31.61
C LYS A 239 20.71 31.95 30.71
N GLU A 240 20.96 30.77 31.29
CA GLU A 240 21.40 29.58 30.56
C GLU A 240 20.21 28.64 30.25
N ILE A 241 18.96 29.00 30.52
CA ILE A 241 17.75 28.26 30.12
C ILE A 241 17.07 28.97 28.96
N ASP A 242 16.95 30.31 29.04
CA ASP A 242 16.54 31.19 27.93
C ASP A 242 17.52 31.09 26.73
#